data_AF-A0AAE9D2V9-F1
#
_entry.id   AF-A0AAE9D2V9-F1
#
_cell.length_a   1.000
_cell.length_b   1.000
_cell.length_c   1.000
_cell.angle_alpha   90.00
_cell.angle_beta   90.00
_cell.angle_gamma   90.00
#
_symmetry.space_group_name_H-M   'P 1'
#
loop_
_entity.id
_entity.type
_entity.pdbx_description
1 polymer ?
#
loop_
_entity_poly.entity_id
_entity_poly.type
_entity_poly.pdbx_seq_one_letter_code
_entity_poly.pdbx_strand_id
1 'polypeptide(L)'
;MLIHLISFAFFFGFALSSQSPPHLPQCTHNETLKALLTCNPMRFDIMKIREKYSNSGAAPEFYKEIDAACELAMECYEPLKCHEARRYRVALDEACDFNIWMFPENRECLMSFFSAAYNAPSLPEPPCLLQYPFMENDTARRHTAYTDGKYCFMDYVKNNCSWNSHHYFSKRYEKIVIAISIDPRVNDCGTEYQQMKHMRCHVLLAETEKRIKNRGFFDRLFGGSQSLAVEKACEDIRECIAGDECFSSSVIPTKIQQLCGNAGQ
;
A
#
# COMPACT_ATOMS: atom_id res chain seq x y z
N MET A 1 64.36 10.42 30.22
CA MET A 1 63.84 10.12 31.56
C MET A 1 62.36 10.51 31.59
N LEU A 2 61.51 9.54 31.90
CA LEU A 2 60.05 9.64 32.04
C LEU A 2 59.63 10.72 33.05
N ILE A 3 58.62 11.52 32.72
CA ILE A 3 57.63 12.00 33.69
C ILE A 3 56.23 11.94 33.04
N HIS A 4 55.34 11.22 33.71
CA HIS A 4 53.92 11.03 33.42
C HIS A 4 53.13 12.33 33.52
N LEU A 5 52.11 12.51 32.67
CA LEU A 5 50.87 13.20 33.04
C LEU A 5 49.69 12.56 32.28
N ILE A 6 48.80 11.96 33.07
CA ILE A 6 47.56 11.31 32.69
C ILE A 6 46.53 12.41 32.44
N SER A 7 46.03 12.53 31.21
CA SER A 7 44.81 13.28 30.92
C SER A 7 43.66 12.30 30.74
N PHE A 8 42.85 12.18 31.80
CA PHE A 8 41.50 11.64 31.77
C PHE A 8 40.63 12.49 30.85
N ALA A 9 40.46 12.08 29.60
CA ALA A 9 39.40 12.61 28.75
C ALA A 9 38.13 11.79 29.02
N PHE A 10 37.16 12.45 29.64
CA PHE A 10 35.80 11.97 29.90
C PHE A 10 35.19 11.35 28.64
N PHE A 11 34.98 10.03 28.66
CA PHE A 11 33.96 9.40 27.84
C PHE A 11 32.60 9.89 28.39
N PHE A 12 32.04 10.92 27.78
CA PHE A 12 30.59 11.10 27.82
C PHE A 12 29.98 9.94 27.04
N GLY A 13 29.71 8.85 27.76
CA GLY A 13 28.75 7.87 27.31
C GLY A 13 27.43 8.61 27.11
N PHE A 14 27.05 8.85 25.86
CA PHE A 14 25.64 8.97 25.53
C PHE A 14 25.04 7.61 25.87
N ALA A 15 24.54 7.49 27.10
CA ALA A 15 23.51 6.54 27.41
C ALA A 15 22.35 6.89 26.48
N LEU A 16 22.27 6.20 25.35
CA LEU A 16 21.01 5.96 24.66
C LEU A 16 20.12 5.30 25.71
N SER A 17 19.42 6.12 26.47
CA SER A 17 18.28 5.68 27.25
C SER A 17 17.28 5.18 26.22
N SER A 18 17.33 3.87 25.94
CA SER A 18 16.17 3.16 25.44
C SER A 18 15.13 3.27 26.55
N GLN A 19 14.39 4.38 26.58
CA GLN A 19 13.18 4.46 27.36
C GLN A 19 12.28 3.39 26.77
N SER A 20 12.16 2.28 27.50
CA SER A 20 11.07 1.34 27.30
C SER A 20 9.78 2.15 27.22
N PRO A 21 8.87 1.83 26.28
CA PRO A 21 7.63 2.57 26.15
C PRO A 21 6.95 2.63 27.52
N PRO A 22 6.37 3.78 27.91
CA PRO A 22 5.83 3.96 29.26
C PRO A 22 4.86 2.82 29.57
N HIS A 23 5.15 2.09 30.65
CA HIS A 23 4.31 0.98 31.07
C HIS A 23 2.96 1.56 31.49
N LEU A 24 1.94 1.38 30.65
CA LEU A 24 0.61 1.90 30.94
C LEU A 24 0.03 1.21 32.18
N PRO A 25 -0.71 1.94 33.04
CA PRO A 25 -1.43 1.34 34.15
C PRO A 25 -2.58 0.47 33.63
N GLN A 26 -3.07 -0.45 34.47
CA GLN A 26 -4.36 -1.09 34.24
C GLN A 26 -5.48 -0.06 34.40
N CYS A 27 -6.62 -0.27 33.77
CA CYS A 27 -7.75 0.64 33.89
C CYS A 27 -8.28 0.65 35.33
N THR A 28 -8.62 1.84 35.82
CA THR A 28 -9.37 2.00 37.07
C THR A 28 -10.77 1.39 36.93
N HIS A 29 -11.47 1.20 38.05
CA HIS A 29 -12.85 0.70 38.03
C HIS A 29 -13.78 1.60 37.21
N ASN A 30 -13.64 2.91 37.34
CA ASN A 30 -14.45 3.88 36.60
C ASN A 30 -14.15 3.85 35.09
N GLU A 31 -12.87 3.72 34.71
CA GLU A 31 -12.48 3.59 33.30
C GLU A 31 -12.97 2.27 32.70
N THR A 32 -12.88 1.18 33.46
CA THR A 32 -13.44 -0.12 33.06
C THR A 32 -14.94 -0.04 32.84
N LEU A 33 -15.67 0.60 33.76
CA LEU A 33 -17.11 0.78 33.66
C LEU A 33 -17.49 1.64 32.44
N LYS A 34 -16.75 2.73 32.21
CA LYS A 34 -16.93 3.60 31.03
C LYS A 34 -16.65 2.85 29.73
N ALA A 35 -15.57 2.07 29.66
CA ALA A 35 -15.27 1.25 28.49
C ALA A 35 -16.40 0.23 28.22
N LEU A 36 -16.85 -0.48 29.25
CA LEU A 36 -17.88 -1.52 29.14
C LEU A 36 -19.26 -0.98 28.75
N LEU A 37 -19.72 0.09 29.41
CA LEU A 37 -21.09 0.58 29.27
C LEU A 37 -21.24 1.67 28.22
N THR A 38 -20.17 2.40 27.87
CA THR A 38 -20.25 3.54 26.94
C THR A 38 -19.53 3.25 25.64
N CYS A 39 -18.27 2.79 25.67
CA CYS A 39 -17.47 2.67 24.45
C CYS A 39 -17.68 1.34 23.70
N ASN A 40 -17.76 0.21 24.42
CA ASN A 40 -17.99 -1.11 23.83
C ASN A 40 -19.24 -1.22 22.95
N PRO A 41 -20.39 -0.61 23.30
CA PRO A 41 -21.56 -0.56 22.43
C PRO A 41 -21.26 -0.08 20.99
N MET A 42 -20.37 0.90 20.83
CA MET A 42 -20.04 1.50 19.52
C MET A 42 -19.36 0.51 18.57
N ARG A 43 -18.65 -0.51 19.11
CA ARG A 43 -18.11 -1.60 18.30
C ARG A 43 -19.21 -2.41 17.62
N PHE A 44 -20.34 -2.63 18.31
CA PHE A 44 -21.47 -3.35 17.73
C PHE A 44 -22.14 -2.53 16.63
N ASP A 45 -22.15 -1.20 16.73
CA ASP A 45 -22.67 -0.33 15.68
C ASP A 45 -21.81 -0.41 14.41
N ILE A 46 -20.48 -0.41 14.56
CA ILE A 46 -19.53 -0.66 13.44
C ILE A 46 -19.82 -2.03 12.78
N MET A 47 -20.01 -3.08 13.58
CA MET A 47 -20.32 -4.42 13.05
C MET A 47 -21.66 -4.44 12.30
N LYS A 48 -22.70 -3.78 12.84
CA LYS A 48 -24.01 -3.69 12.18
C LYS A 48 -23.95 -2.92 10.87
N ILE A 49 -23.17 -1.85 10.78
CA ILE A 49 -22.96 -1.13 9.51
C ILE A 49 -22.31 -2.08 8.50
N ARG A 50 -21.26 -2.81 8.88
CA ARG A 50 -20.62 -3.78 7.98
C ARG A 50 -21.58 -4.87 7.51
N GLU A 51 -22.44 -5.38 8.40
CA GLU A 51 -23.48 -6.36 8.05
C GLU A 51 -24.52 -5.77 7.09
N LYS A 52 -25.02 -4.57 7.37
CA LYS A 52 -25.98 -3.83 6.52
C LYS A 52 -25.46 -3.67 5.09
N TYR A 53 -24.17 -3.43 4.92
CA TYR A 53 -23.55 -3.21 3.61
C TYR A 53 -22.82 -4.43 3.03
N SER A 54 -22.93 -5.60 3.67
CA SER A 54 -22.24 -6.84 3.26
C SER A 54 -22.55 -7.26 1.81
N ASN A 55 -23.75 -6.94 1.30
CA ASN A 55 -24.20 -7.25 -0.05
C ASN A 55 -24.21 -6.04 -1.00
N SER A 56 -23.76 -4.86 -0.55
CA SER A 56 -23.86 -3.58 -1.28
C SER A 56 -22.57 -2.75 -1.19
N GLY A 57 -21.41 -3.43 -1.16
CA GLY A 57 -20.06 -2.94 -0.80
C GLY A 57 -19.42 -1.80 -1.61
N ALA A 58 -20.21 -0.88 -2.16
CA ALA A 58 -19.75 0.32 -2.86
C ALA A 58 -20.70 1.54 -2.69
N ALA A 59 -21.70 1.48 -1.79
CA ALA A 59 -22.59 2.61 -1.57
C ALA A 59 -21.85 3.78 -0.86
N PRO A 60 -21.88 5.03 -1.36
CA PRO A 60 -21.24 6.17 -0.70
C PRO A 60 -21.69 6.38 0.76
N GLU A 61 -22.90 5.96 1.09
CA GLU A 61 -23.47 5.99 2.44
C GLU A 61 -22.70 5.09 3.40
N PHE A 62 -22.17 3.96 2.91
CA PHE A 62 -21.36 3.06 3.74
C PHE A 62 -20.17 3.81 4.33
N TYR A 63 -19.35 4.45 3.48
CA TYR A 63 -18.13 5.15 3.90
C TYR A 63 -18.43 6.25 4.93
N LYS A 64 -19.51 6.99 4.73
CA LYS A 64 -19.93 8.04 5.68
C LYS A 64 -20.36 7.46 7.02
N GLU A 65 -21.22 6.42 7.01
CA GLU A 65 -21.74 5.81 8.23
C GLU A 65 -20.62 5.12 9.03
N ILE A 66 -19.78 4.35 8.36
CA ILE A 66 -18.71 3.60 9.02
C ILE A 66 -17.61 4.52 9.55
N ASP A 67 -17.25 5.58 8.82
CA ASP A 67 -16.27 6.57 9.28
C ASP A 67 -16.76 7.27 10.54
N ALA A 68 -18.01 7.73 10.55
CA ALA A 68 -18.60 8.39 11.70
C ALA A 68 -18.66 7.45 12.93
N ALA A 69 -19.03 6.19 12.72
CA ALA A 69 -19.05 5.19 13.80
C ALA A 69 -17.64 4.89 14.34
N CYS A 70 -16.65 4.82 13.46
CA CYS A 70 -15.26 4.61 13.81
C CYS A 70 -14.65 5.79 14.57
N GLU A 71 -14.88 7.03 14.10
CA GLU A 71 -14.44 8.25 14.77
C GLU A 71 -15.04 8.35 16.18
N LEU A 72 -16.36 8.12 16.33
CA LEU A 72 -17.05 8.12 17.62
C LEU A 72 -16.46 7.07 18.59
N ALA A 73 -16.23 5.85 18.11
CA ALA A 73 -15.65 4.79 18.92
C ALA A 73 -14.22 5.12 19.35
N MET A 74 -13.39 5.66 18.45
CA MET A 74 -12.00 6.04 18.74
C MET A 74 -11.94 7.19 19.76
N GLU A 75 -12.79 8.20 19.61
CA GLU A 75 -12.93 9.32 20.56
C GLU A 75 -13.38 8.84 21.95
N CYS A 76 -14.26 7.83 22.04
CA CYS A 76 -14.70 7.30 23.33
C CYS A 76 -13.55 6.69 24.14
N TYR A 77 -12.67 5.95 23.47
CA TYR A 77 -11.49 5.33 24.08
C TYR A 77 -10.33 6.29 24.29
N GLU A 78 -10.33 7.45 23.63
CA GLU A 78 -9.20 8.38 23.64
C GLU A 78 -8.75 8.85 25.03
N PRO A 79 -9.66 9.26 25.93
CA PRO A 79 -9.31 9.68 27.28
C PRO A 79 -8.81 8.56 28.18
N LEU A 80 -9.03 7.29 27.83
CA LEU A 80 -8.70 6.13 28.67
C LEU A 80 -7.23 5.76 28.48
N LYS A 81 -6.35 6.29 29.33
CA LYS A 81 -4.89 6.09 29.24
C LYS A 81 -4.41 4.86 30.01
N CYS A 82 -5.09 3.73 29.79
CA CYS A 82 -4.77 2.43 30.40
C CYS A 82 -4.45 1.35 29.35
N HIS A 83 -3.80 0.28 29.80
CA HIS A 83 -3.32 -0.81 28.94
C HIS A 83 -4.46 -1.50 28.16
N GLU A 84 -5.58 -1.78 28.80
CA GLU A 84 -6.73 -2.44 28.18
C GLU A 84 -7.40 -1.53 27.16
N ALA A 85 -7.63 -0.27 27.49
CA ALA A 85 -8.15 0.71 26.53
C ALA A 85 -7.23 0.88 25.32
N ARG A 86 -5.90 0.88 25.52
CA ARG A 86 -4.95 0.88 24.40
C ARG A 86 -5.11 -0.34 23.51
N ARG A 87 -5.25 -1.54 24.08
CA ARG A 87 -5.50 -2.76 23.30
C ARG A 87 -6.79 -2.65 22.47
N TYR A 88 -7.85 -2.11 23.05
CA TYR A 88 -9.10 -1.87 22.33
C TYR A 88 -8.94 -0.84 21.21
N ARG A 89 -8.22 0.27 21.44
CA ARG A 89 -7.92 1.25 20.38
C ARG A 89 -7.16 0.64 19.21
N VAL A 90 -6.20 -0.24 19.47
CA VAL A 90 -5.46 -0.93 18.40
C VAL A 90 -6.38 -1.84 17.58
N ALA A 91 -7.18 -2.67 18.26
CA ALA A 91 -8.14 -3.55 17.58
C ALA A 91 -9.23 -2.76 16.83
N LEU A 92 -9.62 -1.60 17.36
CA LEU A 92 -10.57 -0.70 16.73
C LEU A 92 -9.98 -0.01 15.51
N ASP A 93 -8.74 0.46 15.58
CA ASP A 93 -8.03 1.03 14.42
C ASP A 93 -7.96 0.01 13.28
N GLU A 94 -7.62 -1.25 13.59
CA GLU A 94 -7.60 -2.35 12.63
C GLU A 94 -9.01 -2.64 12.05
N ALA A 95 -10.03 -2.69 12.92
CA ALA A 95 -11.42 -2.92 12.48
C ALA A 95 -12.01 -1.73 11.71
N CYS A 96 -11.48 -0.53 11.90
CA CYS A 96 -11.83 0.68 11.16
C CYS A 96 -10.94 0.89 9.93
N ASP A 97 -9.95 0.01 9.74
CA ASP A 97 -9.05 0.06 8.62
C ASP A 97 -9.70 -0.62 7.40
N PHE A 98 -10.04 0.19 6.40
CA PHE A 98 -10.66 -0.30 5.18
C PHE A 98 -9.62 -0.96 4.29
N ASN A 99 -9.32 -2.23 4.49
CA ASN A 99 -8.44 -2.94 3.57
C ASN A 99 -8.97 -2.82 2.12
N ILE A 100 -8.10 -2.46 1.17
CA ILE A 100 -8.43 -2.26 -0.24
C ILE A 100 -9.13 -3.47 -0.87
N TRP A 101 -8.93 -4.67 -0.30
CA TRP A 101 -9.58 -5.92 -0.74
C TRP A 101 -11.08 -5.98 -0.48
N MET A 102 -11.60 -5.14 0.43
CA MET A 102 -13.03 -5.06 0.65
C MET A 102 -13.75 -4.23 -0.41
N PHE A 103 -13.02 -3.44 -1.23
CA PHE A 103 -13.61 -2.46 -2.14
C PHE A 103 -13.08 -2.62 -3.57
N PRO A 104 -13.83 -3.32 -4.45
CA PRO A 104 -13.43 -3.53 -5.84
C PRO A 104 -13.08 -2.24 -6.60
N GLU A 105 -13.86 -1.18 -6.40
CA GLU A 105 -13.65 0.14 -7.02
C GLU A 105 -12.28 0.75 -6.67
N ASN A 106 -11.81 0.57 -5.44
CA ASN A 106 -10.52 1.11 -5.01
C ASN A 106 -9.36 0.32 -5.62
N ARG A 107 -9.52 -1.00 -5.77
CA ARG A 107 -8.55 -1.83 -6.50
C ARG A 107 -8.50 -1.46 -7.97
N GLU A 108 -9.65 -1.30 -8.60
CA GLU A 108 -9.75 -0.90 -10.00
C GLU A 108 -9.08 0.46 -10.24
N CYS A 109 -9.36 1.45 -9.39
CA CYS A 109 -8.71 2.76 -9.42
C CYS A 109 -7.19 2.64 -9.29
N LEU A 110 -6.68 1.85 -8.34
CA LEU A 110 -5.24 1.69 -8.13
C LEU A 110 -4.56 0.96 -9.29
N MET A 111 -5.17 -0.11 -9.82
CA MET A 111 -4.66 -0.82 -10.99
C MET A 111 -4.66 0.07 -12.25
N SER A 112 -5.69 0.91 -12.40
CA SER A 112 -5.76 1.93 -13.44
C SER A 112 -4.62 2.94 -13.30
N PHE A 113 -4.35 3.42 -12.09
CA PHE A 113 -3.19 4.28 -11.80
C PHE A 113 -1.87 3.61 -12.18
N PHE A 114 -1.66 2.33 -11.83
CA PHE A 114 -0.44 1.61 -12.22
C PHE A 114 -0.27 1.54 -13.74
N SER A 115 -1.35 1.29 -14.48
CA SER A 115 -1.30 1.27 -15.95
C SER A 115 -0.95 2.65 -16.51
N ALA A 116 -1.56 3.71 -15.99
CA ALA A 116 -1.27 5.08 -16.37
C ALA A 116 0.18 5.48 -16.07
N ALA A 117 0.69 5.15 -14.87
CA ALA A 117 2.06 5.42 -14.47
C ALA A 117 3.08 4.66 -15.33
N TYR A 118 2.80 3.39 -15.65
CA TYR A 118 3.66 2.58 -16.50
C TYR A 118 3.74 3.09 -17.95
N ASN A 119 2.62 3.59 -18.47
CA ASN A 119 2.51 4.08 -19.83
C ASN A 119 2.79 5.59 -19.97
N ALA A 120 3.03 6.30 -18.86
CA ALA A 120 3.29 7.74 -18.84
C ALA A 120 4.40 8.19 -19.80
N PRO A 121 5.52 7.44 -20.01
CA PRO A 121 6.56 7.81 -20.99
C PRO A 121 6.10 7.87 -22.45
N SER A 122 4.96 7.26 -22.76
CA SER A 122 4.38 7.26 -24.12
C SER A 122 3.35 8.38 -24.33
N LEU A 123 3.10 9.23 -23.32
CA LEU A 123 2.11 10.30 -23.38
C LEU A 123 2.71 11.63 -23.91
N PRO A 124 1.96 12.42 -24.69
CA PRO A 124 2.47 13.58 -25.45
C PRO A 124 2.78 14.85 -24.64
N GLU A 125 2.30 14.99 -23.41
CA GLU A 125 2.68 16.07 -22.48
C GLU A 125 3.27 15.42 -21.23
N PRO A 126 4.21 16.05 -20.50
CA PRO A 126 4.74 15.40 -19.31
C PRO A 126 3.61 15.30 -18.27
N PRO A 127 3.01 14.11 -18.06
CA PRO A 127 2.05 13.96 -16.99
C PRO A 127 2.87 14.13 -15.70
N CYS A 128 2.25 14.67 -14.64
CA CYS A 128 2.81 14.64 -13.29
C CYS A 128 3.41 13.24 -12.94
N LEU A 129 2.80 12.18 -13.49
CA LEU A 129 3.23 10.78 -13.38
C LEU A 129 4.64 10.49 -13.90
N LEU A 130 5.17 11.25 -14.87
CA LEU A 130 6.53 11.05 -15.40
C LEU A 130 7.63 11.52 -14.45
N GLN A 131 7.30 12.43 -13.52
CA GLN A 131 8.28 13.03 -12.62
C GLN A 131 8.71 12.07 -11.50
N TYR A 132 7.91 11.03 -11.23
CA TYR A 132 8.10 10.14 -10.11
C TYR A 132 8.06 8.68 -10.58
N PRO A 133 9.03 7.83 -10.19
CA PRO A 133 9.10 6.45 -10.64
C PRO A 133 8.16 5.54 -9.82
N PHE A 134 6.84 5.75 -9.92
CA PHE A 134 5.85 4.99 -9.15
C PHE A 134 5.90 3.47 -9.37
N MET A 135 6.35 3.03 -10.54
CA MET A 135 6.44 1.62 -10.92
C MET A 135 7.77 0.96 -10.55
N GLU A 136 8.72 1.67 -9.93
CA GLU A 136 10.05 1.17 -9.57
C GLU A 136 10.00 -0.07 -8.67
N ASN A 137 10.87 -1.05 -8.91
CA ASN A 137 10.92 -2.30 -8.15
C ASN A 137 11.60 -2.13 -6.79
N ASP A 138 12.60 -1.24 -6.71
CA ASP A 138 13.24 -0.88 -5.44
C ASP A 138 12.24 -0.23 -4.46
N THR A 139 12.18 -0.78 -3.25
CA THR A 139 11.23 -0.39 -2.21
C THR A 139 11.47 1.03 -1.70
N ALA A 140 12.73 1.44 -1.52
CA ALA A 140 13.08 2.76 -0.98
C ALA A 140 12.81 3.88 -2.00
N ARG A 141 13.17 3.66 -3.26
CA ARG A 141 12.84 4.58 -4.35
C ARG A 141 11.34 4.68 -4.57
N ARG A 142 10.62 3.56 -4.51
CA ARG A 142 9.15 3.57 -4.59
C ARG A 142 8.52 4.34 -3.43
N HIS A 143 9.01 4.14 -2.20
CA HIS A 143 8.57 4.93 -1.04
C HIS A 143 8.72 6.43 -1.29
N THR A 144 9.88 6.83 -1.81
CA THR A 144 10.17 8.23 -2.14
C THR A 144 9.25 8.75 -3.24
N ALA A 145 9.03 7.97 -4.31
CA ALA A 145 8.15 8.33 -5.41
C ALA A 145 6.70 8.56 -4.95
N TYR A 146 6.17 7.72 -4.06
CA TYR A 146 4.84 7.91 -3.49
C TYR A 146 4.78 9.06 -2.48
N THR A 147 5.85 9.26 -1.69
CA THR A 147 5.88 10.36 -0.73
C THR A 147 5.89 11.71 -1.44
N ASP A 148 6.83 11.91 -2.37
CA ASP A 148 7.01 13.19 -3.08
C ASP A 148 5.96 13.38 -4.17
N GLY A 149 5.55 12.28 -4.83
CA GLY A 149 4.54 12.26 -5.88
C GLY A 149 3.10 12.22 -5.38
N LYS A 150 2.85 12.47 -4.08
CA LYS A 150 1.50 12.44 -3.49
C LYS A 150 0.48 13.25 -4.27
N TYR A 151 0.85 14.46 -4.66
CA TYR A 151 -0.02 15.33 -5.46
C TYR A 151 -0.42 14.67 -6.79
N CYS A 152 0.53 14.09 -7.52
CA CYS A 152 0.26 13.44 -8.80
C CYS A 152 -0.69 12.25 -8.66
N PHE A 153 -0.48 11.42 -7.63
CA PHE A 153 -1.37 10.30 -7.35
C PHE A 153 -2.78 10.79 -7.01
N MET A 154 -2.90 11.75 -6.10
CA MET A 154 -4.21 12.25 -5.67
C MET A 154 -4.96 12.99 -6.78
N ASP A 155 -4.26 13.72 -7.65
CA ASP A 155 -4.84 14.36 -8.83
C ASP A 155 -5.35 13.30 -9.84
N TYR A 156 -4.58 12.22 -10.08
CA TYR A 156 -5.06 11.11 -10.88
C TYR A 156 -6.34 10.50 -10.31
N VAL A 157 -6.35 10.17 -9.01
CA VAL A 157 -7.51 9.57 -8.34
C VAL A 157 -8.73 10.49 -8.43
N LYS A 158 -8.55 11.78 -8.17
CA LYS A 158 -9.64 12.77 -8.24
C LYS A 158 -10.27 12.84 -9.64
N ASN A 159 -9.45 12.77 -10.69
CA ASN A 159 -9.89 12.99 -12.07
C ASN A 159 -10.36 11.71 -12.77
N ASN A 160 -9.93 10.53 -12.31
CA ASN A 160 -10.15 9.25 -13.02
C ASN A 160 -10.89 8.19 -12.21
N CYS A 161 -11.12 8.40 -10.92
CA CYS A 161 -11.77 7.43 -10.04
C CYS A 161 -13.07 7.96 -9.43
N SER A 162 -13.82 7.07 -8.78
CA SER A 162 -15.05 7.45 -8.10
C SER A 162 -14.78 8.36 -6.90
N TRP A 163 -15.80 9.11 -6.46
CA TRP A 163 -15.72 9.91 -5.24
C TRP A 163 -15.33 9.07 -4.02
N ASN A 164 -15.83 7.83 -3.94
CA ASN A 164 -15.49 6.88 -2.88
C ASN A 164 -14.00 6.55 -2.87
N SER A 165 -13.41 6.26 -4.05
CA SER A 165 -11.99 6.02 -4.16
C SER A 165 -11.17 7.24 -3.77
N HIS A 166 -11.56 8.43 -4.22
CA HIS A 166 -10.89 9.65 -3.78
C HIS A 166 -10.93 9.84 -2.27
N HIS A 167 -12.09 9.62 -1.63
CA HIS A 167 -12.24 9.68 -0.18
C HIS A 167 -11.34 8.65 0.53
N TYR A 168 -11.38 7.41 0.07
CA TYR A 168 -10.58 6.30 0.58
C TYR A 168 -9.08 6.59 0.53
N PHE A 169 -8.56 6.93 -0.65
CA PHE A 169 -7.15 7.20 -0.87
C PHE A 169 -6.69 8.45 -0.11
N SER A 170 -7.55 9.46 0.04
CA SER A 170 -7.24 10.67 0.82
C SER A 170 -7.02 10.34 2.30
N LYS A 171 -7.93 9.55 2.91
CA LYS A 171 -7.84 9.18 4.33
C LYS A 171 -6.72 8.19 4.63
N ARG A 172 -6.44 7.25 3.71
CA ARG A 172 -5.49 6.14 3.94
C ARG A 172 -4.16 6.29 3.22
N TYR A 173 -3.86 7.48 2.66
CA TYR A 173 -2.70 7.67 1.80
C TYR A 173 -1.39 7.16 2.41
N GLU A 174 -1.10 7.53 3.65
CA GLU A 174 0.14 7.13 4.34
C GLU A 174 0.24 5.61 4.53
N LYS A 175 -0.87 4.96 4.91
CA LYS A 175 -0.93 3.49 4.99
C LYS A 175 -0.69 2.84 3.63
N ILE A 176 -1.14 3.47 2.54
CA ILE A 176 -0.92 2.99 1.17
C ILE A 176 0.53 3.16 0.74
N VAL A 177 1.19 4.27 1.09
CA VAL A 177 2.63 4.46 0.85
C VAL A 177 3.45 3.38 1.56
N ILE A 178 3.10 3.08 2.80
CA ILE A 178 3.70 1.98 3.58
C ILE A 178 3.45 0.64 2.90
N ALA A 179 2.18 0.31 2.61
CA ALA A 179 1.79 -0.95 2.01
C ALA A 179 2.49 -1.17 0.66
N ILE A 180 2.62 -0.15 -0.19
CA ILE A 180 3.25 -0.36 -1.50
C ILE A 180 4.77 -0.43 -1.43
N SER A 181 5.39 0.10 -0.37
CA SER A 181 6.84 0.37 -0.37
C SER A 181 7.63 -0.33 0.74
N ILE A 182 6.99 -0.87 1.76
CA ILE A 182 7.68 -1.53 2.88
C ILE A 182 7.45 -3.03 2.80
N ASP A 183 8.50 -3.75 2.40
CA ASP A 183 8.50 -5.21 2.43
C ASP A 183 8.59 -5.70 3.89
N PRO A 184 7.58 -6.42 4.40
CA PRO A 184 7.59 -6.90 5.78
C PRO A 184 8.67 -7.96 6.05
N ARG A 185 9.38 -8.46 5.02
CA ARG A 185 10.34 -9.57 5.09
C ARG A 185 9.76 -10.85 5.70
N VAL A 186 8.43 -10.95 5.67
CA VAL A 186 7.67 -12.13 6.04
C VAL A 186 7.16 -12.72 4.74
N ASN A 187 7.41 -14.01 4.52
CA ASN A 187 6.88 -14.74 3.37
C ASN A 187 5.41 -15.08 3.61
N ASP A 188 4.56 -14.04 3.58
CA ASP A 188 3.11 -14.15 3.69
C ASP A 188 2.44 -13.34 2.57
N CYS A 189 1.81 -14.08 1.65
CA CYS A 189 1.08 -13.55 0.51
C CYS A 189 -0.21 -12.82 0.89
N GLY A 190 -0.65 -12.92 2.15
CA GLY A 190 -1.78 -12.19 2.72
C GLY A 190 -1.44 -10.78 3.18
N THR A 191 -0.18 -10.38 3.20
CA THR A 191 0.21 -9.02 3.60
C THR A 191 -0.22 -7.98 2.58
N GLU A 192 -0.56 -6.76 3.04
CA GLU A 192 -0.94 -5.67 2.15
C GLU A 192 0.17 -5.36 1.13
N TYR A 193 1.44 -5.49 1.52
CA TYR A 193 2.57 -5.34 0.60
C TYR A 193 2.55 -6.33 -0.56
N GLN A 194 2.43 -7.62 -0.27
CA GLN A 194 2.42 -8.64 -1.33
C GLN A 194 1.20 -8.49 -2.23
N GLN A 195 0.07 -8.14 -1.63
CA GLN A 195 -1.17 -7.78 -2.31
C GLN A 195 -1.00 -6.59 -3.29
N MET A 196 -0.35 -5.50 -2.87
CA MET A 196 -0.07 -4.35 -3.74
C MET A 196 0.91 -4.71 -4.85
N LYS A 197 1.96 -5.48 -4.54
CA LYS A 197 2.92 -6.00 -5.51
C LYS A 197 2.24 -6.89 -6.55
N HIS A 198 1.33 -7.77 -6.13
CA HIS A 198 0.50 -8.62 -6.98
C HIS A 198 -0.31 -7.79 -7.97
N MET A 199 -1.05 -6.78 -7.51
CA MET A 199 -1.81 -5.90 -8.41
C MET A 199 -0.91 -5.21 -9.44
N ARG A 200 0.25 -4.69 -9.00
CA ARG A 200 1.20 -4.01 -9.88
C ARG A 200 1.77 -4.95 -10.96
N CYS A 201 2.26 -6.13 -10.59
CA CYS A 201 2.80 -7.07 -11.58
C CYS A 201 1.70 -7.60 -12.51
N HIS A 202 0.48 -7.78 -12.03
CA HIS A 202 -0.65 -8.13 -12.90
C HIS A 202 -0.93 -7.06 -13.95
N VAL A 203 -0.85 -5.78 -13.58
CA VAL A 203 -0.98 -4.67 -14.53
C VAL A 203 0.15 -4.69 -15.55
N LEU A 204 1.40 -4.86 -15.11
CA LEU A 204 2.54 -4.98 -16.02
C LEU A 204 2.35 -6.14 -17.02
N LEU A 205 1.90 -7.31 -16.56
CA LEU A 205 1.59 -8.44 -17.42
C LEU A 205 0.53 -8.10 -18.48
N ALA A 206 -0.55 -7.44 -18.08
CA ALA A 206 -1.62 -7.04 -19.00
C ALA A 206 -1.13 -6.01 -20.03
N GLU A 207 -0.32 -5.04 -19.62
CA GLU A 207 0.28 -4.06 -20.53
C GLU A 207 1.30 -4.70 -21.49
N THR A 208 2.10 -5.65 -21.01
CA THR A 208 3.01 -6.45 -21.85
C THR A 208 2.24 -7.25 -22.89
N GLU A 209 1.15 -7.92 -22.51
CA GLU A 209 0.26 -8.61 -23.46
C GLU A 209 -0.30 -7.68 -24.52
N LYS A 210 -0.75 -6.48 -24.12
CA LYS A 210 -1.28 -5.47 -25.04
C LYS A 210 -0.20 -5.00 -26.02
N ARG A 211 1.01 -4.74 -25.55
CA ARG A 211 2.15 -4.34 -26.40
C ARG A 211 2.53 -5.43 -27.40
N ILE A 212 2.56 -6.69 -26.98
CA ILE A 212 2.83 -7.83 -27.87
C ILE A 212 1.73 -7.99 -28.93
N LYS A 213 0.45 -7.94 -28.53
CA LYS A 213 -0.69 -8.07 -29.46
C LYS A 213 -0.74 -6.95 -30.50
N ASN A 214 -0.36 -5.74 -30.10
CA ASN A 214 -0.38 -4.57 -30.96
C ASN A 214 0.84 -4.47 -31.90
N ARG A 215 1.82 -5.40 -31.83
CA ARG A 215 2.92 -5.44 -32.80
C ARG A 215 2.39 -5.72 -34.21
N GLY A 216 2.74 -4.84 -35.15
CA GLY A 216 2.47 -5.02 -36.57
C GLY A 216 3.23 -6.23 -37.15
N PHE A 217 2.77 -6.74 -38.29
CA PHE A 217 3.44 -7.85 -38.99
C PHE A 217 4.90 -7.53 -39.34
N PHE A 218 5.20 -6.30 -39.75
CA PHE A 218 6.56 -5.86 -40.09
C PHE A 218 7.47 -5.72 -38.86
N ASP A 219 6.96 -5.23 -37.72
CA ASP A 219 7.73 -5.15 -36.46
C ASP A 219 8.10 -6.53 -35.91
N ARG A 220 7.27 -7.55 -36.18
CA ARG A 220 7.57 -8.95 -35.85
C ARG A 220 8.68 -9.55 -36.72
N LEU A 221 8.82 -9.11 -37.96
CA LEU A 221 9.75 -9.72 -38.93
C LEU A 221 11.11 -9.02 -39.02
N PHE A 222 11.16 -7.71 -38.82
CA PHE A 222 12.37 -6.93 -39.11
C PHE A 222 12.99 -6.27 -37.89
N GLY A 223 12.34 -6.32 -36.71
CA GLY A 223 12.77 -5.61 -35.51
C GLY A 223 12.66 -4.09 -35.67
N GLY A 224 12.28 -3.38 -34.60
CA GLY A 224 12.00 -1.94 -34.65
C GLY A 224 11.89 -1.33 -33.26
N SER A 225 11.52 -0.05 -33.13
CA SER A 225 11.32 0.57 -31.81
C SER A 225 10.25 -0.15 -30.96
N GLN A 226 9.25 -0.79 -31.61
CA GLN A 226 8.29 -1.67 -30.95
C GLN A 226 8.89 -2.99 -30.47
N SER A 227 10.01 -3.44 -31.04
CA SER A 227 10.68 -4.65 -30.56
C SER A 227 11.35 -4.42 -29.20
N LEU A 228 12.09 -3.31 -29.09
CA LEU A 228 12.71 -2.82 -27.85
C LEU A 228 11.68 -2.54 -26.74
N ALA A 229 10.54 -1.95 -27.09
CA ALA A 229 9.49 -1.65 -26.10
C ALA A 229 8.84 -2.89 -25.49
N VAL A 230 8.78 -4.00 -26.24
CA VAL A 230 8.28 -5.29 -25.75
C VAL A 230 9.35 -6.06 -24.99
N GLU A 231 10.62 -5.98 -25.42
CA GLU A 231 11.74 -6.57 -24.67
C GLU A 231 11.82 -5.97 -23.26
N LYS A 232 11.78 -4.63 -23.17
CA LYS A 232 11.71 -3.92 -21.90
C LYS A 232 10.47 -4.34 -21.09
N ALA A 233 9.29 -4.41 -21.71
CA ALA A 233 8.08 -4.82 -20.99
C ALA A 233 8.15 -6.27 -20.47
N CYS A 234 8.89 -7.13 -21.15
CA CYS A 234 9.19 -8.49 -20.71
C CYS A 234 10.24 -8.55 -19.59
N GLU A 235 11.23 -7.66 -19.59
CA GLU A 235 12.17 -7.47 -18.49
C GLU A 235 11.44 -6.95 -17.24
N ASP A 236 10.67 -5.86 -17.37
CA ASP A 236 9.93 -5.23 -16.27
C ASP A 236 9.04 -6.24 -15.52
N ILE A 237 8.28 -7.09 -16.25
CA ILE A 237 7.42 -8.10 -15.62
C ILE A 237 8.22 -9.23 -14.96
N ARG A 238 9.34 -9.67 -15.56
CA ARG A 238 10.21 -10.70 -14.97
C ARG A 238 10.84 -10.21 -13.68
N GLU A 239 11.30 -8.97 -13.65
CA GLU A 239 11.83 -8.33 -12.45
C GLU A 239 10.74 -8.16 -11.38
N CYS A 240 9.52 -7.77 -11.77
CA CYS A 240 8.43 -7.56 -10.82
C CYS A 240 8.10 -8.81 -10.01
N ILE A 241 8.14 -9.99 -10.64
CA ILE A 241 7.85 -11.28 -9.98
C ILE A 241 9.09 -11.98 -9.42
N ALA A 242 10.30 -11.46 -9.69
CA ALA A 242 11.54 -12.14 -9.33
C ALA A 242 11.67 -12.32 -7.82
N GLY A 243 12.10 -13.52 -7.41
CA GLY A 243 12.36 -13.85 -6.02
C GLY A 243 11.12 -13.87 -5.11
N ASP A 244 9.92 -13.80 -5.68
CA ASP A 244 8.68 -13.76 -4.92
C ASP A 244 7.99 -15.13 -4.86
N GLU A 245 7.96 -15.72 -3.67
CA GLU A 245 7.34 -17.03 -3.43
C GLU A 245 5.84 -17.02 -3.78
N CYS A 246 5.16 -15.88 -3.66
CA CYS A 246 3.73 -15.75 -3.92
C CYS A 246 3.38 -15.86 -5.41
N PHE A 247 4.34 -15.61 -6.30
CA PHE A 247 4.20 -15.85 -7.73
C PHE A 247 4.73 -17.23 -8.16
N SER A 248 5.66 -17.82 -7.40
CA SER A 248 6.37 -19.05 -7.78
C SER A 248 5.47 -20.25 -8.03
N SER A 249 4.36 -20.37 -7.29
CA SER A 249 3.36 -21.44 -7.42
C SER A 249 2.18 -21.07 -8.31
N SER A 250 2.18 -19.88 -8.91
CA SER A 250 1.08 -19.38 -9.75
C SER A 250 1.27 -19.74 -11.24
N VAL A 251 0.25 -19.52 -12.06
CA VAL A 251 0.32 -19.68 -13.53
C VAL A 251 1.11 -18.53 -14.20
N ILE A 252 1.41 -17.46 -13.45
CA ILE A 252 1.98 -16.21 -13.98
C ILE A 252 3.38 -16.42 -14.59
N PRO A 253 4.35 -17.08 -13.92
CA PRO A 253 5.66 -17.35 -14.52
C PRO A 253 5.56 -18.10 -15.85
N THR A 254 4.70 -19.13 -15.93
CA THR A 254 4.48 -19.88 -17.17
C THR A 254 3.90 -18.99 -18.27
N LYS A 255 2.94 -18.13 -17.94
CA LYS A 255 2.34 -17.19 -18.90
C LYS A 255 3.37 -16.18 -19.42
N ILE A 256 4.21 -15.64 -18.53
CA ILE A 256 5.32 -14.75 -18.92
C ILE A 256 6.28 -15.49 -19.85
N GLN A 257 6.64 -16.73 -19.55
CA GLN A 257 7.52 -17.52 -20.42
C GLN A 257 6.92 -17.73 -21.81
N GLN A 258 5.62 -18.01 -21.91
CA GLN A 258 4.93 -18.17 -23.20
C GLN A 258 4.86 -16.85 -23.99
N LEU A 259 4.57 -15.74 -23.31
CA LEU A 259 4.44 -14.42 -23.94
C LEU A 259 5.79 -13.87 -24.39
N CYS A 260 6.77 -13.91 -23.50
CA CYS A 260 8.08 -13.28 -23.66
C CYS A 260 9.15 -14.21 -24.24
N GLY A 261 8.98 -15.54 -24.18
CA GLY A 261 9.86 -16.50 -24.83
C GLY A 261 9.74 -16.50 -26.36
N ASN A 262 8.56 -16.12 -26.88
CA ASN A 262 8.29 -15.99 -28.30
C ASN A 262 8.60 -14.59 -28.87
N ALA A 263 8.97 -13.62 -28.01
CA ALA A 263 9.11 -12.21 -28.41
C ALA A 263 10.51 -11.85 -28.96
N GLY A 264 11.46 -12.79 -28.91
CA GLY A 264 12.86 -12.66 -29.36
C GLY A 264 13.29 -13.70 -30.40
N GLN A 265 12.35 -14.33 -31.11
CA GLN A 265 12.61 -15.10 -32.33
C GLN A 265 12.13 -14.33 -33.57
#